data_AF-A0A3C1VFU5-F1
#
_entry.id   AF-A0A3C1VFU5-F1
#
_cell.length_a   1.000
_cell.length_b   1.000
_cell.length_c   1.000
_cell.angle_alpha   90.00
_cell.angle_beta   90.00
_cell.angle_gamma   90.00
#
_symmetry.space_group_name_H-M   'P 1'
#
loop_
_entity.id
_entity.type
_entity.pdbx_description
1 polymer ?
#
loop_
_entity_poly.entity_id
_entity_poly.type
_entity_poly.pdbx_seq_one_letter_code
_entity_poly.pdbx_strand_id
1 'polypeptide(L)'
;AQRARETATIEKHLKISLNELIHRQNLRMAEIHESGQFGDETLMAANMKKVEDKLDELNGRLEQRTAELRREAECMIGEIQHVGRAWVLPHPERNSPQIREMVTDPEIERIAVQHVIAHETAQGRVCESVEADNRGFDLISRKLHPEDPKTAIDVRFIEVKGRSHTGDIALSTNEYNTARRLRKDYWLYVVFHCASPVPSLNILNDPSTLDWQPIVKVEHYRLKQDSVKHPVELKEDSTPYRT
;
A
#
# COMPACT_ATOMS: atom_id res chain seq x y z
N ALA A 1 -18.79 21.27 -15.79
CA ALA A 1 -18.71 22.71 -16.16
C ALA A 1 -18.24 23.60 -15.00
N GLN A 2 -18.80 23.48 -13.80
CA GLN A 2 -18.45 24.33 -12.64
C GLN A 2 -17.01 24.13 -12.12
N ARG A 3 -16.59 22.88 -11.87
CA ARG A 3 -15.22 22.52 -11.43
C ARG A 3 -14.11 23.04 -12.36
N ALA A 4 -14.30 22.91 -13.68
CA ALA A 4 -13.33 23.40 -14.67
C ALA A 4 -13.16 24.93 -14.62
N ARG A 5 -14.22 25.66 -14.26
CA ARG A 5 -14.18 27.12 -14.11
C ARG A 5 -13.49 27.53 -12.81
N GLU A 6 -13.71 26.76 -11.73
CA GLU A 6 -13.05 26.93 -10.44
C GLU A 6 -11.55 26.65 -10.55
N THR A 7 -11.15 25.52 -11.13
CA THR A 7 -9.73 25.16 -11.33
C THR A 7 -9.01 26.17 -12.23
N ALA A 8 -9.64 26.64 -13.31
CA ALA A 8 -9.07 27.68 -14.17
C ALA A 8 -8.85 29.01 -13.44
N THR A 9 -9.77 29.38 -12.55
CA THR A 9 -9.63 30.59 -11.73
C THR A 9 -8.46 30.46 -10.76
N ILE A 10 -8.36 29.33 -10.08
CA ILE A 10 -7.26 29.02 -9.14
C ILE A 10 -5.91 28.99 -9.87
N GLU A 11 -5.84 28.32 -11.03
CA GLU A 11 -4.62 28.24 -11.85
C GLU A 11 -4.11 29.61 -12.26
N LYS A 12 -5.02 30.50 -12.71
CA LYS A 12 -4.68 31.87 -13.12
C LYS A 12 -4.07 32.65 -11.95
N HIS A 13 -4.70 32.64 -10.78
CA HIS A 13 -4.19 33.34 -9.61
C HIS A 13 -2.86 32.77 -9.11
N LEU A 14 -2.71 31.44 -9.14
CA LEU A 14 -1.50 30.76 -8.72
C LEU A 14 -0.30 31.11 -9.60
N LYS A 15 -0.48 31.09 -10.93
CA LYS A 15 0.58 31.46 -11.88
C LYS A 15 1.00 32.91 -11.72
N ILE A 16 0.05 33.84 -11.58
CA ILE A 16 0.37 35.26 -11.37
C ILE A 16 1.21 35.44 -10.10
N SER A 17 0.78 34.85 -8.99
CA SER A 17 1.46 34.99 -7.70
C SER A 17 2.86 34.38 -7.70
N LEU A 18 3.00 33.13 -8.16
CA LEU A 18 4.30 32.44 -8.16
C LEU A 18 5.28 33.04 -9.17
N ASN A 19 4.83 33.42 -10.37
CA ASN A 19 5.70 34.06 -11.35
C ASN A 19 6.22 35.43 -10.86
N GLU A 20 5.38 36.19 -10.16
CA GLU A 20 5.81 37.45 -9.54
C GLU A 20 6.87 37.23 -8.45
N LEU A 21 6.70 36.20 -7.62
CA LEU A 21 7.69 35.84 -6.60
C LEU A 21 9.01 35.37 -7.21
N ILE A 22 8.96 34.53 -8.26
CA ILE A 22 10.12 34.07 -9.03
C ILE A 22 10.83 35.26 -9.67
N HIS A 23 10.08 36.17 -10.30
CA HIS A 23 10.64 37.36 -10.92
C HIS A 23 11.39 38.23 -9.91
N ARG A 24 10.83 38.46 -8.72
CA ARG A 24 11.52 39.19 -7.64
C ARG A 24 12.80 38.50 -7.18
N GLN A 25 12.81 37.17 -7.05
CA GLN A 25 14.04 36.46 -6.69
C GLN A 25 15.09 36.51 -7.81
N ASN A 26 14.68 36.46 -9.08
CA ASN A 26 15.59 36.62 -10.22
C ASN A 26 16.22 38.02 -10.25
N LEU A 27 15.45 39.08 -9.97
CA LEU A 27 15.99 40.44 -9.85
C LEU A 27 17.00 40.53 -8.70
N ARG A 28 16.69 39.95 -7.55
CA ARG A 28 17.62 39.89 -6.41
C ARG A 28 18.90 39.12 -6.73
N MET A 29 18.79 38.05 -7.51
CA MET A 29 19.94 37.27 -7.99
C MET A 29 20.84 38.14 -8.89
N ALA A 30 20.25 38.90 -9.81
CA ALA A 30 20.98 39.83 -10.67
C ALA A 30 21.67 40.95 -9.86
N GLU A 31 20.99 41.53 -8.88
CA GLU A 31 21.56 42.55 -7.98
C GLU A 31 22.78 42.03 -7.20
N ILE A 32 22.71 40.80 -6.69
CA ILE A 32 23.84 40.16 -5.98
C ILE A 32 25.01 39.93 -6.96
N HIS A 33 24.71 39.50 -8.18
CA HIS A 33 25.73 39.28 -9.21
C HIS A 33 26.42 40.58 -9.64
N GLU A 34 25.68 41.68 -9.77
CA GLU A 34 26.23 43.01 -10.09
C GLU A 34 27.04 43.59 -8.91
N SER A 35 26.54 43.46 -7.67
CA SER A 35 27.21 43.95 -6.47
C SER A 35 28.48 43.15 -6.11
N GLY A 36 28.57 41.91 -6.58
CA GLY A 36 29.70 41.01 -6.39
C GLY A 36 30.98 41.41 -7.13
N GLN A 37 30.91 42.34 -8.08
CA GLN A 37 32.10 42.80 -8.81
C GLN A 37 33.09 43.61 -7.95
N PHE A 38 32.72 43.98 -6.72
CA PHE A 38 33.55 44.83 -5.83
C PHE A 38 33.58 44.38 -4.34
N GLY A 39 33.10 43.18 -3.99
CA GLY A 39 32.89 42.73 -2.60
C GLY A 39 33.54 41.39 -2.19
N ASP A 40 33.36 40.99 -0.92
CA ASP A 40 33.90 39.75 -0.34
C ASP A 40 33.20 38.48 -0.90
N GLU A 41 33.94 37.69 -1.69
CA GLU A 41 33.45 36.53 -2.48
C GLU A 41 32.70 35.49 -1.63
N THR A 42 33.10 35.30 -0.36
CA THR A 42 32.51 34.25 0.50
C THR A 42 31.08 34.58 0.93
N LEU A 43 30.83 35.84 1.28
CA LEU A 43 29.49 36.33 1.65
C LEU A 43 28.56 36.37 0.43
N MET A 44 29.11 36.67 -0.74
CA MET A 44 28.38 36.65 -2.01
C MET A 44 27.91 35.24 -2.37
N ALA A 45 28.82 34.26 -2.34
CA ALA A 45 28.49 32.87 -2.66
C ALA A 45 27.40 32.31 -1.73
N ALA A 46 27.44 32.65 -0.44
CA ALA A 46 26.43 32.23 0.52
C ALA A 46 25.05 32.87 0.27
N ASN A 47 25.00 34.13 -0.14
CA ASN A 47 23.75 34.81 -0.48
C ASN A 47 23.18 34.34 -1.82
N MET A 48 24.06 34.10 -2.80
CA MET A 48 23.72 33.56 -4.12
C MET A 48 23.05 32.19 -3.98
N LYS A 49 23.68 31.29 -3.22
CA LYS A 49 23.11 29.97 -2.94
C LYS A 49 21.71 30.04 -2.28
N LYS A 50 21.50 30.97 -1.34
CA LYS A 50 20.18 31.14 -0.70
C LYS A 50 19.11 31.59 -1.68
N VAL A 51 19.46 32.42 -2.67
CA VAL A 51 18.53 32.88 -3.70
C VAL A 51 18.27 31.78 -4.72
N GLU A 52 19.30 31.02 -5.10
CA GLU A 52 19.17 29.82 -5.96
C GLU A 52 18.26 28.76 -5.31
N ASP A 53 18.52 28.38 -4.06
CA ASP A 53 17.70 27.42 -3.31
C ASP A 53 16.23 27.89 -3.27
N LYS A 54 16.00 29.21 -3.15
CA LYS A 54 14.66 29.78 -3.13
C LYS A 54 13.98 29.80 -4.50
N LEU A 55 14.75 30.02 -5.57
CA LEU A 55 14.27 29.93 -6.94
C LEU A 55 13.87 28.49 -7.28
N ASP A 56 14.70 27.52 -6.91
CA ASP A 56 14.41 26.10 -7.10
C ASP A 56 13.15 25.68 -6.34
N GLU A 57 12.99 26.13 -5.09
CA GLU A 57 11.77 25.90 -4.31
C GLU A 57 10.52 26.48 -5.00
N LEU A 58 10.59 27.72 -5.49
CA LEU A 58 9.45 28.40 -6.13
C LEU A 58 9.09 27.77 -7.48
N ASN A 59 10.10 27.40 -8.29
CA ASN A 59 9.92 26.71 -9.56
C ASN A 59 9.33 25.31 -9.36
N GLY A 60 9.87 24.53 -8.43
CA GLY A 60 9.34 23.20 -8.08
C GLY A 60 7.90 23.30 -7.58
N ARG A 61 7.58 24.31 -6.77
CA ARG A 61 6.21 24.57 -6.31
C ARG A 61 5.27 24.94 -7.47
N LEU A 62 5.70 25.75 -8.43
CA LEU A 62 4.91 26.11 -9.60
C LEU A 62 4.59 24.90 -10.46
N GLU A 63 5.59 24.07 -10.76
CA GLU A 63 5.43 22.84 -11.53
C GLU A 63 4.48 21.86 -10.83
N GLN A 64 4.72 21.58 -9.54
CA GLN A 64 3.91 20.66 -8.77
C GLN A 64 2.44 21.11 -8.71
N ARG A 65 2.18 22.38 -8.37
CA ARG A 65 0.81 22.90 -8.24
C ARG A 65 0.08 22.96 -9.57
N THR A 66 0.78 23.24 -10.66
CA THR A 66 0.20 23.22 -12.01
C THR A 66 -0.16 21.78 -12.41
N ALA A 67 0.68 20.79 -12.09
CA ALA A 67 0.39 19.38 -12.34
C ALA A 67 -0.75 18.84 -11.47
N GLU A 68 -0.88 19.29 -10.22
CA GLU A 68 -2.01 18.95 -9.34
C GLU A 68 -3.33 19.51 -9.88
N LEU A 69 -3.37 20.79 -10.28
CA LEU A 69 -4.58 21.40 -10.83
C LEU A 69 -5.02 20.78 -12.16
N ARG A 70 -4.07 20.35 -13.00
CA ARG A 70 -4.38 19.58 -14.22
C ARG A 70 -5.03 18.24 -13.90
N ARG A 71 -4.46 17.47 -12.96
CA ARG A 71 -5.05 16.20 -12.50
C ARG A 71 -6.44 16.40 -11.89
N GLU A 72 -6.63 17.47 -11.12
CA GLU A 72 -7.95 17.80 -10.55
C GLU A 72 -8.98 18.18 -11.61
N ALA A 73 -8.56 18.84 -12.70
CA ALA A 73 -9.43 19.13 -13.84
C ALA A 73 -9.86 17.86 -14.59
N GLU A 74 -9.02 16.83 -14.61
CA GLU A 74 -9.29 15.52 -15.22
C GLU A 74 -10.12 14.59 -14.29
N CYS A 75 -10.03 14.77 -12.97
CA CYS A 75 -10.82 14.04 -11.98
C CYS A 75 -12.26 14.56 -11.89
N MET A 76 -13.09 14.20 -12.84
CA MET A 76 -14.54 14.33 -12.73
C MET A 76 -15.10 13.08 -12.05
N ILE A 77 -15.92 13.26 -11.01
CA ILE A 77 -16.80 12.18 -10.54
C ILE A 77 -17.83 11.96 -11.66
N GLY A 78 -17.58 10.95 -12.48
CA GLY A 78 -18.52 10.52 -13.51
C GLY A 78 -19.76 9.87 -12.88
N GLU A 79 -20.81 9.70 -13.68
CA GLU A 79 -21.95 8.89 -13.26
C GLU A 79 -21.50 7.46 -12.93
N ILE A 80 -22.10 6.85 -11.90
CA ILE A 80 -21.85 5.45 -11.57
C ILE A 80 -22.48 4.59 -12.68
N GLN A 81 -21.65 4.15 -13.63
CA GLN A 81 -22.05 3.19 -14.63
C GLN A 81 -22.01 1.78 -14.05
N HIS A 82 -23.19 1.19 -13.84
CA HIS A 82 -23.30 -0.21 -13.43
C HIS A 82 -22.96 -1.11 -14.62
N VAL A 83 -21.69 -1.52 -14.72
CA VAL A 83 -21.17 -2.42 -15.76
C VAL A 83 -21.66 -3.86 -15.54
N GLY A 84 -21.92 -4.25 -14.28
CA GLY A 84 -22.45 -5.57 -13.94
C GLY A 84 -22.46 -5.82 -12.44
N ARG A 85 -23.08 -6.92 -12.04
CA ARG A 85 -23.10 -7.43 -10.66
C ARG A 85 -22.67 -8.88 -10.64
N ALA A 86 -21.88 -9.27 -9.64
CA ALA A 86 -21.49 -10.65 -9.41
C ALA A 86 -21.92 -11.08 -8.01
N TRP A 87 -22.27 -12.36 -7.88
CA TRP A 87 -22.40 -13.00 -6.58
C TRP A 87 -21.10 -13.72 -6.28
N VAL A 88 -20.41 -13.27 -5.24
CA VAL A 88 -19.26 -13.99 -4.72
C VAL A 88 -19.80 -15.00 -3.71
N LEU A 89 -19.96 -16.23 -4.17
CA LEU A 89 -20.35 -17.34 -3.30
C LEU A 89 -19.08 -18.02 -2.78
N PRO A 90 -19.06 -18.45 -1.52
CA PRO A 90 -18.00 -19.31 -1.02
C PRO A 90 -17.88 -20.54 -1.92
N HIS A 91 -16.65 -20.94 -2.23
CA HIS A 91 -16.39 -22.14 -3.04
C HIS A 91 -17.18 -23.33 -2.45
N PRO A 92 -17.86 -24.16 -3.26
CA PRO A 92 -18.70 -25.25 -2.77
C PRO A 92 -17.93 -26.25 -1.87
N GLU A 93 -16.64 -26.41 -2.14
CA GLU A 93 -15.72 -27.21 -1.34
C GLU A 93 -15.05 -26.44 -0.19
N ARG A 94 -15.54 -25.27 0.24
CA ARG A 94 -14.93 -24.53 1.37
C ARG A 94 -14.90 -25.35 2.67
N ASN A 95 -15.77 -26.35 2.78
CA ASN A 95 -15.81 -27.29 3.89
C ASN A 95 -15.04 -28.60 3.61
N SER A 96 -14.36 -28.72 2.46
CA SER A 96 -13.51 -29.90 2.22
C SER A 96 -12.39 -29.93 3.25
N PRO A 97 -11.96 -31.12 3.71
CA PRO A 97 -10.91 -31.23 4.73
C PRO A 97 -9.66 -30.42 4.40
N GLN A 98 -9.29 -30.34 3.12
CA GLN A 98 -8.11 -29.62 2.64
C GLN A 98 -8.24 -28.08 2.73
N ILE A 99 -9.46 -27.54 2.80
CA ILE A 99 -9.73 -26.09 2.80
C ILE A 99 -10.32 -25.63 4.14
N ARG A 100 -10.99 -26.53 4.86
CA ARG A 100 -11.62 -26.25 6.15
C ARG A 100 -10.61 -25.78 7.20
N GLU A 101 -9.37 -26.27 7.14
CA GLU A 101 -8.26 -25.84 8.00
C GLU A 101 -7.70 -24.45 7.65
N MET A 102 -8.06 -23.89 6.49
CA MET A 102 -7.72 -22.53 6.06
C MET A 102 -8.85 -21.53 6.31
N VAL A 103 -9.93 -21.93 7.00
CA VAL A 103 -11.02 -21.02 7.35
C VAL A 103 -10.59 -20.15 8.52
N THR A 104 -10.46 -18.86 8.26
CA THR A 104 -10.16 -17.84 9.25
C THR A 104 -11.25 -17.74 10.31
N ASP A 105 -10.84 -17.78 11.58
CA ASP A 105 -11.67 -17.46 12.73
C ASP A 105 -11.13 -16.16 13.37
N PRO A 106 -11.86 -15.03 13.28
CA PRO A 106 -11.40 -13.74 13.79
C PRO A 106 -11.12 -13.74 15.29
N GLU A 107 -11.82 -14.57 16.07
CA GLU A 107 -11.57 -14.66 17.51
C GLU A 107 -10.23 -15.34 17.79
N ILE A 108 -9.92 -16.41 17.07
CA ILE A 108 -8.66 -17.15 17.17
C ILE A 108 -7.47 -16.28 16.71
N GLU A 109 -7.63 -15.51 15.63
CA GLU A 109 -6.61 -14.57 15.17
C GLU A 109 -6.32 -13.50 16.22
N ARG A 110 -7.36 -12.88 16.77
CA ARG A 110 -7.22 -11.86 17.81
C ARG A 110 -6.50 -12.41 19.05
N ILE A 111 -6.85 -13.64 19.49
CA ILE A 111 -6.19 -14.30 20.61
C ILE A 111 -4.71 -14.57 20.30
N ALA A 112 -4.41 -15.05 19.09
CA ALA A 112 -3.04 -15.33 18.67
C ALA A 112 -2.19 -14.06 18.65
N VAL A 113 -2.67 -12.98 18.04
CA VAL A 113 -1.96 -11.69 17.99
C VAL A 113 -1.70 -11.15 19.39
N GLN A 114 -2.71 -11.16 20.28
CA GLN A 114 -2.54 -10.72 21.66
C GLN A 114 -1.51 -11.56 22.42
N HIS A 115 -1.52 -12.89 22.22
CA HIS A 115 -0.55 -13.78 22.83
C HIS A 115 0.89 -13.49 22.36
N VAL A 116 1.08 -13.21 21.07
CA VAL A 116 2.38 -12.83 20.50
C VAL A 116 2.86 -11.48 21.04
N ILE A 117 1.98 -10.47 21.09
CA ILE A 117 2.33 -9.16 21.66
C ILE A 117 2.75 -9.31 23.12
N ALA A 118 2.01 -10.09 23.92
CA ALA A 118 2.36 -10.33 25.32
C ALA A 118 3.72 -11.03 25.46
N HIS A 119 4.01 -12.03 24.60
CA HIS A 119 5.29 -12.73 24.58
C HIS A 119 6.45 -11.80 24.26
N GLU A 120 6.35 -11.01 23.20
CA GLU A 120 7.40 -10.08 22.77
C GLU A 120 7.60 -8.95 23.79
N THR A 121 6.51 -8.42 24.38
CA THR A 121 6.57 -7.39 25.42
C THR A 121 7.25 -7.91 26.68
N ALA A 122 7.01 -9.17 27.07
CA ALA A 122 7.69 -9.82 28.19
C ALA A 122 9.21 -9.96 27.96
N GLN A 123 9.67 -9.94 26.71
CA GLN A 123 11.10 -9.90 26.34
C GLN A 123 11.67 -8.47 26.28
N GLY A 124 10.90 -7.46 26.71
CA GLY A 124 11.32 -6.05 26.67
C GLY A 124 11.33 -5.46 25.27
N ARG A 125 10.55 -6.01 24.34
CA ARG A 125 10.41 -5.51 22.97
C ARG A 125 9.14 -4.66 22.86
N VAL A 126 9.13 -3.73 21.91
CA VAL A 126 7.97 -2.89 21.60
C VAL A 126 7.33 -3.39 20.32
N CYS A 127 6.05 -3.77 20.40
CA CYS A 127 5.27 -4.27 19.26
C CYS A 127 4.35 -3.19 18.69
N GLU A 128 4.28 -3.13 17.37
CA GLU A 128 3.39 -2.29 16.57
C GLU A 128 2.61 -3.19 15.62
N SER A 129 1.28 -3.09 15.61
CA SER A 129 0.45 -3.81 14.63
C SER A 129 0.35 -3.00 13.32
N VAL A 130 0.54 -3.71 12.21
CA VAL A 130 0.49 -3.20 10.82
C VAL A 130 -0.38 -4.09 9.94
N GLU A 131 -1.26 -4.88 10.54
CA GLU A 131 -2.21 -5.81 9.87
C GLU A 131 -3.02 -5.11 8.77
N ALA A 132 -3.40 -3.85 9.00
CA ALA A 132 -4.20 -3.06 8.07
C ALA A 132 -3.40 -2.52 6.86
N ASP A 133 -2.07 -2.55 6.91
CA ASP A 133 -1.19 -1.91 5.91
C ASP A 133 -0.85 -2.83 4.73
N ASN A 134 -1.34 -4.07 4.71
CA ASN A 134 -1.12 -5.08 3.66
C ASN A 134 0.38 -5.31 3.34
N ARG A 135 1.23 -5.34 4.38
CA ARG A 135 2.70 -5.43 4.24
C ARG A 135 3.24 -6.85 4.10
N GLY A 136 2.40 -7.87 4.24
CA GLY A 136 2.76 -9.29 4.22
C GLY A 136 3.28 -9.84 5.55
N PHE A 137 3.02 -9.11 6.65
CA PHE A 137 3.22 -9.49 8.05
C PHE A 137 2.31 -8.63 8.94
N ASP A 138 2.03 -9.11 10.15
CA ASP A 138 1.06 -8.50 11.06
C ASP A 138 1.69 -7.51 12.05
N LEU A 139 2.87 -7.84 12.59
CA LEU A 139 3.50 -7.09 13.67
C LEU A 139 4.94 -6.68 13.33
N ILE A 140 5.34 -5.51 13.83
CA ILE A 140 6.74 -5.09 13.90
C ILE A 140 7.13 -5.10 15.37
N SER A 141 8.14 -5.90 15.71
CA SER A 141 8.65 -5.99 17.09
C SER A 141 10.10 -5.50 17.17
N ARG A 142 10.31 -4.42 17.92
CA ARG A 142 11.58 -3.71 18.01
C ARG A 142 12.20 -3.88 19.39
N LYS A 143 13.47 -4.25 19.44
CA LYS A 143 14.29 -4.14 20.64
C LYS A 143 15.05 -2.83 20.60
N LEU A 144 14.66 -1.88 21.45
CA LEU A 144 15.25 -0.54 21.49
C LEU A 144 16.66 -0.55 22.11
N HIS A 145 17.50 0.40 21.72
CA HIS A 145 18.83 0.57 22.32
C HIS A 145 18.70 1.13 23.75
N PRO A 146 19.41 0.56 24.75
CA PRO A 146 19.30 1.01 26.14
C PRO A 146 19.64 2.50 26.35
N GLU A 147 20.58 3.02 25.56
CA GLU A 147 21.07 4.40 25.67
C GLU A 147 20.46 5.36 24.63
N ASP A 148 19.82 4.82 23.59
CA ASP A 148 19.15 5.63 22.55
C ASP A 148 17.79 5.01 22.20
N PRO A 149 16.72 5.44 22.88
CA PRO A 149 15.37 4.92 22.64
C PRO A 149 14.86 5.14 21.20
N LYS A 150 15.53 5.97 20.38
CA LYS A 150 15.15 6.22 18.99
C LYS A 150 15.75 5.20 18.02
N THR A 151 16.74 4.40 18.43
CA THR A 151 17.34 3.37 17.60
C THR A 151 16.94 1.98 18.09
N ALA A 152 16.69 1.08 17.13
CA ALA A 152 16.42 -0.32 17.40
C ALA A 152 17.69 -1.15 17.14
N ILE A 153 18.07 -1.99 18.10
CA ILE A 153 19.17 -2.95 17.97
C ILE A 153 18.74 -4.13 17.09
N ASP A 154 17.46 -4.50 17.18
CA ASP A 154 16.91 -5.67 16.49
C ASP A 154 15.45 -5.40 16.14
N VAL A 155 15.04 -5.80 14.94
CA VAL A 155 13.69 -5.61 14.40
C VAL A 155 13.22 -6.93 13.80
N ARG A 156 12.06 -7.39 14.25
CA ARG A 156 11.37 -8.57 13.70
C ARG A 156 10.12 -8.14 12.96
N PHE A 157 9.97 -8.63 11.74
CA PHE A 157 8.71 -8.57 10.99
C PHE A 157 7.99 -9.90 11.21
N ILE A 158 6.89 -9.88 11.95
CA ILE A 158 6.24 -11.08 12.47
C ILE A 158 4.89 -11.27 11.78
N GLU A 159 4.71 -12.43 11.17
CA GLU A 159 3.42 -12.96 10.74
C GLU A 159 2.87 -13.88 11.82
N VAL A 160 1.60 -13.71 12.20
CA VAL A 160 0.96 -14.46 13.28
C VAL A 160 -0.09 -15.39 12.71
N LYS A 161 0.03 -16.70 12.99
CA LYS A 161 -0.97 -17.70 12.61
C LYS A 161 -1.57 -18.35 13.85
N GLY A 162 -2.87 -18.17 14.05
CA GLY A 162 -3.63 -18.78 15.14
C GLY A 162 -4.32 -20.09 14.73
N ARG A 163 -4.37 -21.06 15.64
CA ARG A 163 -5.17 -22.28 15.50
C ARG A 163 -5.87 -22.61 16.82
N SER A 164 -7.13 -23.01 16.74
CA SER A 164 -7.89 -23.44 17.92
C SER A 164 -7.30 -24.68 18.59
N HIS A 165 -6.71 -25.59 17.79
CA HIS A 165 -5.99 -26.80 18.21
C HIS A 165 -4.62 -26.83 17.50
N THR A 166 -4.23 -27.97 16.93
CA THR A 166 -3.10 -28.14 16.01
C THR A 166 -3.60 -28.24 14.56
N GLY A 167 -2.72 -28.04 13.59
CA GLY A 167 -3.07 -28.23 12.17
C GLY A 167 -2.07 -27.56 11.25
N ASP A 168 -2.32 -27.68 9.95
CA ASP A 168 -1.44 -27.13 8.93
C ASP A 168 -1.44 -25.60 8.93
N ILE A 169 -0.28 -25.05 8.58
CA ILE A 169 -0.06 -23.60 8.47
C ILE A 169 0.13 -23.26 7.01
N ALA A 170 -0.67 -22.32 6.53
CA ALA A 170 -0.59 -21.80 5.17
C ALA A 170 -0.25 -20.31 5.23
N LEU A 171 0.57 -19.87 4.28
CA LEU A 171 0.80 -18.46 4.00
C LEU A 171 0.07 -18.05 2.73
N SER A 172 -0.45 -16.83 2.70
CA SER A 172 -0.89 -16.23 1.44
C SER A 172 0.31 -15.99 0.52
N THR A 173 0.05 -15.80 -0.78
CA THR A 173 1.12 -15.48 -1.75
C THR A 173 1.91 -14.22 -1.35
N ASN A 174 1.24 -13.21 -0.77
CA ASN A 174 1.89 -11.98 -0.32
C ASN A 174 2.83 -12.23 0.87
N GLU A 175 2.35 -12.98 1.88
CA GLU A 175 3.13 -13.37 3.05
C GLU A 175 4.34 -14.23 2.66
N TYR A 176 4.12 -15.27 1.84
CA TYR A 176 5.19 -16.16 1.39
C TYR A 176 6.29 -15.41 0.61
N ASN A 177 5.90 -14.53 -0.31
CA ASN A 177 6.86 -13.72 -1.05
C ASN A 177 7.59 -12.71 -0.15
N THR A 178 6.90 -12.15 0.84
CA THR A 178 7.50 -11.23 1.81
C THR A 178 8.49 -11.95 2.72
N ALA A 179 8.17 -13.16 3.19
CA ALA A 179 9.07 -14.02 3.93
C ALA A 179 10.35 -14.32 3.14
N ARG A 180 10.22 -14.66 1.84
CA ARG A 180 11.37 -14.90 0.96
C ARG A 180 12.24 -13.65 0.74
N ARG A 181 11.64 -12.46 0.76
CA ARG A 181 12.35 -11.19 0.58
C ARG A 181 13.10 -10.77 1.85
N LEU A 182 12.46 -10.90 3.01
CA LEU A 182 13.00 -10.44 4.30
C LEU A 182 13.87 -11.49 5.01
N ARG A 183 13.73 -12.78 4.68
CA ARG A 183 14.59 -13.87 5.18
C ARG A 183 14.71 -13.86 6.71
N LYS A 184 15.91 -13.66 7.24
CA LYS A 184 16.23 -13.67 8.68
C LYS A 184 15.50 -12.57 9.46
N ASP A 185 15.03 -11.54 8.80
CA ASP A 185 14.26 -10.47 9.43
C ASP A 185 12.76 -10.83 9.54
N TYR A 186 12.32 -11.88 8.84
CA TYR A 186 10.95 -12.39 8.87
C TYR A 186 10.79 -13.54 9.84
N TRP A 187 9.71 -13.49 10.60
CA TRP A 187 9.37 -14.47 11.62
C TRP A 187 7.93 -14.91 11.46
N LEU A 188 7.70 -16.22 11.58
CA LEU A 188 6.36 -16.81 11.62
C LEU A 188 6.09 -17.31 13.03
N TYR A 189 5.13 -16.68 13.71
CA TYR A 189 4.71 -17.04 15.06
C TYR A 189 3.40 -17.81 14.95
N VAL A 190 3.44 -19.09 15.29
CA VAL A 190 2.28 -19.97 15.24
C VAL A 190 1.77 -20.23 16.64
N VAL A 191 0.55 -19.78 16.93
CA VAL A 191 -0.10 -20.01 18.22
C VAL A 191 -1.11 -21.14 18.06
N PHE A 192 -0.78 -22.29 18.64
CA PHE A 192 -1.69 -23.43 18.73
C PHE A 192 -2.50 -23.37 20.03
N HIS A 193 -3.60 -24.11 20.04
CA HIS A 193 -4.47 -24.23 21.21
C HIS A 193 -5.09 -22.89 21.67
N CYS A 194 -5.38 -21.97 20.74
CA CYS A 194 -6.00 -20.68 21.08
C CYS A 194 -7.41 -20.80 21.70
N ALA A 195 -8.08 -21.94 21.56
CA ALA A 195 -9.37 -22.21 22.22
C ALA A 195 -9.21 -22.79 23.65
N SER A 196 -7.97 -22.97 24.12
CA SER A 196 -7.62 -23.45 25.45
C SER A 196 -7.18 -22.29 26.35
N PRO A 197 -7.33 -22.41 27.69
CA PRO A 197 -6.75 -21.45 28.63
C PRO A 197 -5.24 -21.28 28.54
N VAL A 198 -4.52 -22.24 27.94
CA VAL A 198 -3.06 -22.21 27.80
C VAL A 198 -2.67 -22.44 26.33
N PRO A 199 -2.56 -21.36 25.52
CA PRO A 199 -2.04 -21.45 24.16
C PRO A 199 -0.55 -21.79 24.15
N SER A 200 -0.08 -22.43 23.08
CA SER A 200 1.34 -22.74 22.88
C SER A 200 1.89 -22.00 21.67
N LEU A 201 3.00 -21.29 21.85
CA LEU A 201 3.63 -20.49 20.82
C LEU A 201 4.84 -21.21 20.21
N ASN A 202 4.84 -21.35 18.88
CA ASN A 202 5.96 -21.82 18.08
C ASN A 202 6.53 -20.66 17.25
N ILE A 203 7.84 -20.48 17.32
CA ILE A 203 8.54 -19.36 16.69
C ILE A 203 9.47 -19.90 15.61
N LEU A 204 9.27 -19.45 14.37
CA LEU A 204 10.06 -19.84 13.22
C LEU A 204 10.76 -18.61 12.64
N ASN A 205 12.09 -18.61 12.61
CA ASN A 205 12.90 -17.60 11.91
C ASN A 205 13.17 -18.05 10.48
N ASP A 206 13.08 -17.11 9.52
CA ASP A 206 13.27 -17.39 8.10
C ASP A 206 12.43 -18.61 7.64
N PRO A 207 11.09 -18.56 7.78
CA PRO A 207 10.23 -19.68 7.38
C PRO A 207 10.33 -19.98 5.88
N SER A 208 10.95 -19.11 5.08
CA SER A 208 11.19 -19.33 3.65
C SER A 208 12.11 -20.52 3.35
N THR A 209 12.86 -21.01 4.34
CA THR A 209 13.71 -22.21 4.21
C THR A 209 12.98 -23.52 4.49
N LEU A 210 11.71 -23.47 4.89
CA LEU A 210 10.89 -24.66 5.16
C LEU A 210 10.36 -25.29 3.87
N ASP A 211 9.92 -26.55 3.95
CA ASP A 211 9.41 -27.31 2.81
C ASP A 211 7.94 -26.95 2.51
N TRP A 212 7.75 -25.83 1.79
CA TRP A 212 6.42 -25.35 1.41
C TRP A 212 5.87 -26.12 0.21
N GLN A 213 4.69 -26.72 0.39
CA GLN A 213 3.95 -27.36 -0.70
C GLN A 213 2.95 -26.36 -1.31
N PRO A 214 3.04 -26.05 -2.62
CA PRO A 214 2.13 -25.09 -3.23
C PRO A 214 0.72 -25.68 -3.36
N ILE A 215 -0.25 -25.06 -2.70
CA ILE A 215 -1.67 -25.39 -2.85
C ILE A 215 -2.19 -24.62 -4.07
N VAL A 216 -1.99 -25.16 -5.28
CA VAL A 216 -2.43 -24.54 -6.53
C VAL A 216 -3.86 -24.98 -6.87
N LYS A 217 -4.81 -24.04 -6.86
CA LYS A 217 -6.13 -24.23 -7.47
C LYS A 217 -6.12 -23.71 -8.91
N VAL A 218 -6.09 -24.61 -9.88
CA VAL A 218 -6.37 -24.24 -11.28
C VAL A 218 -7.88 -24.15 -11.43
N GLU A 219 -8.41 -22.93 -11.53
CA GLU A 219 -9.83 -22.72 -11.76
C GLU A 219 -10.15 -22.88 -13.25
N HIS A 220 -10.80 -23.99 -13.61
CA HIS A 220 -11.36 -24.18 -14.94
C HIS A 220 -12.81 -23.67 -14.96
N TYR A 221 -13.03 -22.59 -15.71
CA TYR A 221 -14.37 -22.04 -15.91
C TYR A 221 -15.00 -22.67 -17.16
N ARG A 222 -16.11 -23.38 -16.98
CA ARG A 222 -16.95 -23.89 -18.08
C ARG A 222 -18.23 -23.07 -18.17
N LEU A 223 -18.46 -22.42 -19.30
CA LEU A 223 -19.76 -21.84 -19.61
C LEU A 223 -20.77 -22.97 -19.84
N LYS A 224 -21.83 -23.03 -19.03
CA LYS A 224 -22.97 -23.92 -19.32
C LYS A 224 -23.73 -23.34 -20.52
N GLN A 225 -24.05 -24.19 -21.50
CA GLN A 225 -24.74 -23.80 -22.73
C GLN A 225 -26.02 -23.00 -22.46
N ASP A 226 -26.76 -23.36 -21.41
CA ASP A 226 -28.05 -22.72 -21.07
C ASP A 226 -27.92 -21.46 -20.18
N SER A 227 -26.68 -21.02 -19.88
CA SER A 227 -26.44 -19.81 -19.06
C SER A 227 -26.50 -18.50 -19.84
N VAL A 228 -26.73 -18.56 -21.16
CA VAL A 228 -26.95 -17.38 -21.99
C VAL A 228 -28.35 -16.83 -21.72
N LYS A 229 -28.48 -15.83 -20.85
CA LYS A 229 -29.79 -15.27 -20.48
C LYS A 229 -30.46 -14.41 -21.56
N HIS A 230 -29.72 -13.99 -22.59
CA HIS A 230 -30.24 -13.24 -23.74
C HIS A 230 -29.37 -13.57 -24.96
N PRO A 231 -29.62 -14.67 -25.68
CA PRO A 231 -28.96 -14.88 -26.96
C PRO A 231 -29.36 -13.71 -27.87
N VAL A 232 -28.38 -12.96 -28.36
CA VAL A 232 -28.62 -11.98 -29.43
C VAL A 232 -28.93 -12.81 -30.68
N GLU A 233 -30.22 -12.92 -31.03
CA GLU A 233 -30.60 -13.41 -32.35
C GLU A 233 -30.17 -12.36 -33.38
N LEU A 234 -29.10 -12.64 -34.12
CA LEU A 234 -28.82 -11.95 -35.36
C LEU A 234 -29.89 -12.37 -36.37
N LYS A 235 -30.98 -11.60 -36.45
CA LYS A 235 -31.86 -11.66 -37.63
C LYS A 235 -31.11 -11.02 -38.78
N GLU A 236 -30.57 -11.85 -39.66
CA GLU A 236 -30.24 -11.42 -41.02
C GLU A 236 -31.56 -11.11 -41.73
N ASP A 237 -32.06 -9.88 -41.60
CA ASP A 237 -33.13 -9.39 -42.45
C ASP A 237 -32.56 -9.27 -43.87
N SER A 238 -32.66 -10.34 -44.66
CA SER A 238 -32.43 -10.27 -46.09
C SER A 238 -33.53 -9.41 -46.70
N THR A 239 -33.28 -8.11 -46.90
CA THR A 239 -34.13 -7.28 -47.77
C THR A 239 -34.13 -7.88 -49.17
N PRO A 240 -35.27 -8.35 -49.71
CA PRO A 240 -35.32 -8.76 -51.10
C PRO A 240 -35.18 -7.52 -51.98
N TYR A 241 -34.22 -7.54 -52.91
CA TYR A 241 -34.10 -6.53 -53.96
C TYR A 241 -35.43 -6.43 -54.71
N ARG A 242 -36.02 -5.23 -54.74
CA ARG A 242 -37.20 -4.94 -55.56
C ARG A 242 -36.73 -4.81 -57.01
N THR A 243 -37.13 -5.75 -57.87
CA THR A 243 -37.09 -5.62 -59.34
C THR A 243 -38.13 -4.61 -59.81
#